data_AF-A0A409WXB3-F1
#
_entry.id   AF-A0A409WXB3-F1
#
_cell.length_a   1.000
_cell.length_b   1.000
_cell.length_c   1.000
_cell.angle_alpha   90.00
_cell.angle_beta   90.00
_cell.angle_gamma   90.00
#
_symmetry.space_group_name_H-M   'P 1'
#
loop_
_entity.id
_entity.type
_entity.pdbx_description
1 polymer ?
#
loop_
_entity_poly.entity_id
_entity_poly.type
_entity_poly.pdbx_seq_one_letter_code
_entity_poly.pdbx_strand_id
1 'polypeptide(L)'
;MIITQVVPPVDNSDAASTTNTLVSKEPEGLPHFFTKLSYASLAISLVPFVFSLIIVTVSRINSIPTILAYVFTTPFHVAALLLIWQHSRQHEIQLPFRATSWRSILYMTFLAGMWVFSMISCASGAGTFHNMKDCTGAGDASSQQDCFPSKGAAHIGTALVSSTVLSSLEFFLFITLCITSYRARPPRNDSSLEAPSPESISMEPVSTPKVLSP
;
A
#
# COMPACT_ATOMS: atom_id res chain seq x y z
N MET A 1 20.39 18.17 -78.04
CA MET A 1 19.89 19.35 -77.31
C MET A 1 18.91 18.84 -76.27
N ILE A 2 19.35 18.69 -75.02
CA ILE A 2 18.50 18.30 -73.89
C ILE A 2 18.75 19.37 -72.82
N ILE A 3 17.68 20.06 -72.45
CA ILE A 3 17.67 21.19 -71.52
C ILE A 3 17.66 20.62 -70.10
N THR A 4 18.68 20.94 -69.33
CA THR A 4 18.82 20.71 -67.89
C THR A 4 17.76 21.47 -67.10
N GLN A 5 16.95 20.76 -66.32
CA GLN A 5 16.04 21.35 -65.34
C GLN A 5 16.79 21.53 -64.01
N VAL A 6 17.01 22.79 -63.63
CA VAL A 6 17.60 23.20 -62.35
C VAL A 6 16.48 23.19 -61.30
N VAL A 7 16.62 22.36 -60.26
CA VAL A 7 15.77 22.40 -59.06
C VAL A 7 16.50 23.24 -58.00
N PRO A 8 15.88 24.29 -57.43
CA PRO A 8 16.53 25.10 -56.39
C PRO A 8 16.63 24.33 -55.06
N PRO A 9 17.65 24.61 -54.23
CA PRO A 9 17.84 24.00 -52.93
C PRO A 9 16.78 24.49 -51.94
N VAL A 10 16.14 23.55 -51.24
CA VAL A 10 15.25 23.81 -50.11
C VAL A 10 16.10 24.24 -48.92
N ASP A 11 16.01 25.52 -48.56
CA ASP A 11 16.44 26.08 -47.29
C ASP A 11 15.64 25.43 -46.15
N ASN A 12 16.17 24.36 -45.56
CA ASN A 12 15.73 23.86 -44.26
C ASN A 12 16.56 24.53 -43.16
N SER A 13 16.41 25.85 -43.06
CA SER A 13 16.71 26.60 -41.85
C SER A 13 15.57 26.34 -40.87
N ASP A 14 15.77 25.35 -39.98
CA ASP A 14 15.23 25.28 -38.61
C ASP A 14 15.59 23.92 -37.99
N ALA A 15 16.89 23.60 -38.00
CA ALA A 15 17.45 22.73 -36.98
C ALA A 15 17.52 23.52 -35.65
N ALA A 16 16.34 23.97 -35.20
CA ALA A 16 16.10 24.54 -33.90
C ALA A 16 16.36 23.43 -32.88
N SER A 17 17.59 23.41 -32.36
CA SER A 17 17.89 23.43 -30.93
C SER A 17 16.74 22.91 -30.04
N THR A 18 16.44 21.64 -30.17
CA THR A 18 15.66 20.86 -29.20
C THR A 18 16.50 19.70 -28.69
N THR A 19 17.77 19.98 -28.42
CA THR A 19 18.44 19.59 -27.17
C THR A 19 17.75 20.27 -25.98
N ASN A 20 16.42 20.17 -25.93
CA ASN A 20 15.68 20.30 -24.69
C ASN A 20 16.08 19.06 -23.93
N THR A 21 17.03 19.28 -23.04
CA THR A 21 17.28 18.53 -21.82
C THR A 21 15.98 17.99 -21.23
N LEU A 22 15.48 16.89 -21.79
CA LEU A 22 14.93 15.79 -21.01
C LEU A 22 16.10 15.29 -20.18
N VAL A 23 16.49 16.09 -19.18
CA VAL A 23 16.87 15.55 -17.89
C VAL A 23 15.66 14.72 -17.52
N SER A 24 15.67 13.47 -17.97
CA SER A 24 14.99 12.39 -17.30
C SER A 24 15.44 12.54 -15.86
N LYS A 25 14.67 13.30 -15.08
CA LYS A 25 14.57 13.03 -13.66
C LYS A 25 14.16 11.57 -13.67
N GLU A 26 15.15 10.68 -13.53
CA GLU A 26 14.89 9.28 -13.28
C GLU A 26 13.74 9.28 -12.28
N PRO A 27 12.62 8.60 -12.59
CA PRO A 27 11.51 8.55 -11.67
C PRO A 27 12.11 8.13 -10.34
N GLU A 28 12.07 9.02 -9.34
CA GLU A 28 12.69 8.81 -8.04
C GLU A 28 12.29 7.40 -7.60
N GLY A 29 13.25 6.48 -7.72
CA GLY A 29 12.94 5.06 -7.67
C GLY A 29 12.24 4.75 -6.37
N LEU A 30 11.40 3.71 -6.36
CA LEU A 30 10.79 3.24 -5.13
C LEU A 30 11.91 3.09 -4.08
N PRO A 31 11.86 3.79 -2.93
CA PRO A 31 13.00 3.84 -2.03
C PRO A 31 13.35 2.42 -1.61
N HIS A 32 14.62 2.02 -1.74
CA HIS A 32 15.07 0.63 -1.45
C HIS A 32 14.63 0.11 -0.07
N PHE A 33 14.39 1.02 0.87
CA PHE A 33 13.84 0.71 2.19
C PHE A 33 12.41 0.18 2.16
N PHE A 34 11.57 0.59 1.20
CA PHE A 34 10.19 0.13 1.05
C PHE A 34 10.13 -1.38 0.83
N THR A 35 10.95 -1.91 -0.08
CA THR A 35 11.04 -3.35 -0.34
C THR A 35 11.41 -4.13 0.91
N LYS A 36 12.45 -3.68 1.63
CA LYS A 36 12.88 -4.32 2.89
C LYS A 36 11.77 -4.29 3.94
N LEU A 37 11.06 -3.15 4.04
CA LEU A 37 9.99 -2.95 4.99
C LEU A 37 8.77 -3.84 4.70
N SER A 38 8.40 -4.01 3.43
CA SER A 38 7.31 -4.91 3.02
C SER A 38 7.62 -6.37 3.32
N TYR A 39 8.85 -6.84 3.04
CA TYR A 39 9.25 -8.21 3.39
C TYR A 39 9.31 -8.41 4.91
N ALA A 40 9.86 -7.44 5.65
CA ALA A 40 9.92 -7.49 7.10
C ALA A 40 8.50 -7.54 7.72
N SER A 41 7.59 -6.69 7.26
CA SER A 41 6.19 -6.66 7.70
C SER A 41 5.45 -7.97 7.38
N LEU A 42 5.67 -8.57 6.20
CA LEU A 42 5.10 -9.89 5.89
C LEU A 42 5.64 -10.99 6.83
N ALA A 43 6.96 -11.01 7.08
CA ALA A 43 7.56 -12.00 7.97
C ALA A 43 7.12 -11.81 9.43
N ILE A 44 7.03 -10.56 9.88
CA ILE A 44 6.63 -10.21 11.24
C ILE A 44 5.16 -10.53 11.48
N SER A 45 4.26 -10.23 10.53
CA SER A 45 2.83 -10.53 10.64
C SER A 45 2.51 -12.03 10.64
N LEU A 46 3.39 -12.89 10.13
CA LEU A 46 3.23 -14.35 10.19
C LEU A 46 3.35 -14.89 11.62
N VAL A 47 4.23 -14.31 12.45
CA VAL A 47 4.45 -14.78 13.82
C VAL A 47 3.22 -14.62 14.73
N PRO A 48 2.56 -13.45 14.86
CA PRO A 48 1.34 -13.31 15.64
C PRO A 48 0.18 -14.11 15.05
N PHE A 49 0.17 -14.37 13.74
CA PHE A 49 -0.78 -15.30 13.13
C PHE A 49 -0.57 -16.74 13.65
N VAL A 50 0.66 -17.25 13.66
CA VAL A 50 0.98 -18.57 14.22
C VAL A 50 0.62 -18.65 15.71
N PHE A 51 0.95 -17.61 16.50
CA PHE A 51 0.53 -17.57 17.90
C PHE A 51 -0.99 -17.54 18.06
N SER A 52 -1.71 -16.86 17.18
CA SER A 52 -3.18 -16.85 17.20
C SER A 52 -3.78 -18.23 16.88
N LEU A 53 -3.14 -19.02 16.02
CA LEU A 53 -3.52 -20.43 15.79
C LEU A 53 -3.27 -21.31 17.01
N ILE A 54 -2.29 -20.99 17.86
CA ILE A 54 -2.09 -21.68 19.14
C ILE A 54 -3.15 -21.20 20.15
N ILE A 55 -3.40 -19.90 20.23
CA ILE A 55 -4.37 -19.31 21.16
C ILE A 55 -5.80 -19.75 20.85
N VAL A 56 -6.15 -20.00 19.59
CA VAL A 56 -7.53 -20.40 19.18
C VAL A 56 -7.98 -21.71 19.83
N THR A 57 -7.03 -22.59 20.21
CA THR A 57 -7.36 -23.85 20.90
C THR A 57 -7.82 -23.62 22.34
N VAL A 58 -7.56 -22.44 22.90
CA VAL A 58 -7.89 -22.06 24.28
C VAL A 58 -8.96 -20.98 24.30
N SER A 59 -8.74 -19.89 23.56
CA SER A 59 -9.65 -18.73 23.48
C SER A 59 -9.82 -18.26 22.04
N ARG A 60 -10.98 -18.58 21.47
CA ARG A 60 -11.37 -18.14 20.12
C ARG A 60 -11.56 -16.62 20.05
N ILE A 61 -12.13 -16.03 21.10
CA ILE A 61 -12.48 -14.60 21.13
C ILE A 61 -11.21 -13.73 21.01
N ASN A 62 -10.10 -14.16 21.63
CA ASN A 62 -8.86 -13.39 21.62
C ASN A 62 -7.98 -13.62 20.37
N SER A 63 -8.26 -14.65 19.59
CA SER A 63 -7.45 -15.04 18.41
C SER A 63 -8.09 -14.66 17.07
N ILE A 64 -9.42 -14.66 16.98
CA ILE A 64 -10.15 -14.26 15.76
C ILE A 64 -9.71 -12.88 15.23
N PRO A 65 -9.59 -11.83 16.06
CA PRO A 65 -9.19 -10.50 15.58
C PRO A 65 -7.84 -10.49 14.85
N THR A 66 -6.84 -11.19 15.39
CA THR A 66 -5.50 -11.27 14.82
C THR A 66 -5.48 -12.09 13.53
N ILE A 67 -6.24 -13.18 13.47
CA ILE A 67 -6.39 -13.99 12.25
C ILE A 67 -7.02 -13.14 11.14
N LEU A 68 -8.09 -12.41 11.43
CA LEU A 68 -8.74 -11.54 10.47
C LEU A 68 -7.81 -10.40 10.04
N ALA A 69 -7.09 -9.77 10.97
CA ALA A 69 -6.12 -8.73 10.66
C ALA A 69 -5.04 -9.25 9.67
N TYR A 70 -4.50 -10.44 9.92
CA TYR A 70 -3.53 -11.08 9.01
C TYR A 70 -4.13 -11.37 7.63
N VAL A 71 -5.31 -12.00 7.58
CA VAL A 71 -5.98 -12.36 6.31
C VAL A 71 -6.29 -11.12 5.48
N PHE A 72 -6.78 -10.04 6.10
CA PHE A 72 -7.08 -8.80 5.39
C PHE A 72 -5.84 -8.00 5.02
N THR A 73 -4.74 -8.11 5.77
CA THR A 73 -3.47 -7.42 5.43
C THR A 73 -2.70 -8.16 4.34
N THR A 74 -2.86 -9.48 4.20
CA THR A 74 -2.13 -10.28 3.20
C THR A 74 -2.30 -9.77 1.77
N PRO A 75 -3.51 -9.46 1.26
CA PRO A 75 -3.68 -8.84 -0.07
C PRO A 75 -2.91 -7.54 -0.25
N PHE A 76 -2.78 -6.73 0.82
CA PHE A 76 -1.99 -5.52 0.80
C PHE A 76 -0.49 -5.81 0.68
N HIS A 77 0.04 -6.76 1.45
CA HIS A 77 1.43 -7.20 1.31
C HIS A 77 1.71 -7.79 -0.07
N VAL A 78 0.81 -8.62 -0.61
CA VAL A 78 0.93 -9.19 -1.96
C VAL A 78 0.91 -8.08 -3.00
N ALA A 79 0.03 -7.09 -2.89
CA ALA A 79 0.00 -5.94 -3.81
C ALA A 79 1.31 -5.14 -3.74
N ALA A 80 1.85 -4.89 -2.54
CA ALA A 80 3.14 -4.23 -2.36
C ALA A 80 4.29 -5.02 -3.00
N LEU A 81 4.30 -6.35 -2.83
CA LEU A 81 5.30 -7.24 -3.45
C LEU A 81 5.17 -7.28 -4.97
N LEU A 82 3.94 -7.30 -5.50
CA LEU A 82 3.70 -7.22 -6.95
C LEU A 82 4.20 -5.89 -7.51
N LEU A 83 3.96 -4.77 -6.82
CA LEU A 83 4.50 -3.47 -7.20
C LEU A 83 6.02 -3.46 -7.22
N ILE A 84 6.67 -4.01 -6.19
CA ILE A 84 8.13 -4.15 -6.14
C ILE A 84 8.64 -5.02 -7.30
N TRP A 85 8.00 -6.16 -7.53
CA TRP A 85 8.36 -7.09 -8.59
C TRP A 85 8.20 -6.45 -9.98
N GLN A 86 7.09 -5.75 -10.22
CA GLN A 86 6.85 -5.02 -11.47
C GLN A 86 7.85 -3.89 -11.66
N HIS A 87 8.17 -3.14 -10.60
CA HIS A 87 9.20 -2.11 -10.65
C HIS A 87 10.57 -2.68 -11.02
N SER A 88 10.94 -3.85 -10.48
CA SER A 88 12.20 -4.53 -10.82
C SER A 88 12.29 -5.01 -12.27
N ARG A 89 11.14 -5.16 -12.95
CA ARG A 89 11.04 -5.66 -14.33
C ARG A 89 10.97 -4.55 -15.39
N GLN A 90 11.18 -3.29 -15.01
CA GLN A 90 11.28 -2.13 -15.92
C GLN A 90 10.10 -1.89 -16.89
N HIS A 91 8.98 -2.59 -16.74
CA HIS A 91 7.81 -2.26 -17.55
C HIS A 91 7.13 -1.02 -16.99
N GLU A 92 6.99 0.02 -17.82
CA GLU A 92 6.20 1.24 -17.60
C GLU A 92 4.69 0.94 -17.48
N ILE A 93 4.31 -0.08 -16.71
CA ILE A 93 2.92 -0.39 -16.44
C ILE A 93 2.49 0.55 -15.32
N GLN A 94 1.79 1.61 -15.70
CA GLN A 94 1.00 2.44 -14.80
C GLN A 94 -0.06 1.57 -14.13
N LEU A 95 0.27 0.95 -13.01
CA LEU A 95 -0.75 0.30 -12.19
C LEU A 95 -1.70 1.37 -11.66
N PRO A 96 -3.01 1.15 -11.70
CA PRO A 96 -4.00 2.11 -11.24
C PRO A 96 -4.05 2.25 -9.71
N PHE A 97 -3.02 1.79 -8.99
CA PHE A 97 -2.98 1.84 -7.53
C PHE A 97 -2.72 3.27 -7.05
N ARG A 98 -3.79 4.06 -7.01
CA ARG A 98 -3.81 5.37 -6.36
C ARG A 98 -3.96 5.14 -4.85
N ALA A 99 -2.84 5.15 -4.13
CA ALA A 99 -2.82 5.09 -2.66
C ALA A 99 -3.66 6.22 -2.02
N THR A 100 -3.83 7.34 -2.71
CA THR A 100 -4.66 8.48 -2.29
C THR A 100 -6.12 8.40 -2.73
N SER A 101 -6.54 7.33 -3.39
CA SER A 101 -7.97 7.14 -3.65
C SER A 101 -8.69 6.98 -2.32
N TRP A 102 -9.88 7.59 -2.20
CA TRP A 102 -10.70 7.47 -0.99
C TRP A 102 -10.93 6.00 -0.57
N ARG A 103 -11.10 5.10 -1.56
CA ARG A 103 -11.20 3.66 -1.34
C ARG A 103 -9.95 3.07 -0.69
N SER A 104 -8.76 3.45 -1.16
CA SER A 104 -7.49 3.02 -0.57
C SER A 104 -7.33 3.57 0.85
N ILE A 105 -7.66 4.85 1.09
CA ILE A 105 -7.59 5.44 2.43
C ILE A 105 -8.51 4.70 3.41
N LEU A 106 -9.77 4.47 3.03
CA LEU A 106 -10.71 3.71 3.85
C LEU A 106 -10.20 2.30 4.16
N TYR A 107 -9.66 1.61 3.16
CA TYR A 107 -9.11 0.27 3.34
C TYR A 107 -7.89 0.27 4.29
N MET A 108 -6.98 1.23 4.15
CA MET A 108 -5.81 1.36 5.02
C MET A 108 -6.21 1.69 6.46
N THR A 109 -7.17 2.60 6.65
CA THR A 109 -7.72 2.92 7.98
C THR A 109 -8.42 1.71 8.61
N PHE A 110 -9.17 0.94 7.81
CA PHE A 110 -9.78 -0.30 8.26
C PHE A 110 -8.74 -1.33 8.72
N LEU A 111 -7.68 -1.55 7.93
CA LEU A 111 -6.58 -2.45 8.31
C LEU A 111 -5.87 -1.99 9.59
N ALA A 112 -5.57 -0.70 9.71
CA ALA A 112 -5.00 -0.13 10.91
C ALA A 112 -5.90 -0.38 12.14
N GLY A 113 -7.21 -0.17 11.99
CA GLY A 113 -8.20 -0.47 13.02
C GLY A 113 -8.23 -1.95 13.42
N MET A 114 -8.11 -2.86 12.45
CA MET A 114 -8.05 -4.31 12.71
C MET A 114 -6.82 -4.71 13.54
N TRP A 115 -5.65 -4.12 13.25
CA TRP A 115 -4.43 -4.36 14.05
C TRP A 115 -4.54 -3.79 15.47
N VAL A 116 -5.13 -2.60 15.64
CA VAL A 116 -5.41 -2.03 16.95
C VAL A 116 -6.39 -2.91 17.74
N PHE A 117 -7.45 -3.39 17.08
CA PHE A 117 -8.42 -4.28 17.70
C PHE A 117 -7.78 -5.60 18.14
N SER A 118 -6.95 -6.21 17.28
CA SER A 118 -6.13 -7.39 17.62
C SER A 118 -5.25 -7.14 18.85
N MET A 119 -4.52 -6.03 18.88
CA MET A 119 -3.67 -5.64 20.01
C MET A 119 -4.48 -5.52 21.31
N ILE A 120 -5.63 -4.85 21.28
CA ILE A 120 -6.51 -4.69 22.46
C ILE A 120 -7.05 -6.04 22.92
N SER A 121 -7.50 -6.91 22.01
CA SER A 121 -8.00 -8.24 22.36
C SER A 121 -6.92 -9.13 22.97
N CYS A 122 -5.71 -9.15 22.40
CA CYS A 122 -4.59 -9.90 22.97
C CYS A 122 -4.16 -9.34 24.32
N ALA A 123 -4.07 -8.02 24.47
CA ALA A 123 -3.72 -7.36 25.73
C ALA A 123 -4.76 -7.62 26.83
N SER A 124 -6.05 -7.58 26.49
CA SER A 124 -7.14 -7.90 27.41
C SER A 124 -7.10 -9.37 27.85
N GLY A 125 -6.79 -10.27 26.90
CA GLY A 125 -6.56 -11.69 27.20
C GLY A 125 -5.36 -11.88 28.14
N ALA A 126 -4.25 -11.20 27.89
CA ALA A 126 -3.06 -11.25 28.74
C ALA A 126 -3.34 -10.71 30.15
N GLY A 127 -4.07 -9.59 30.27
CA GLY A 127 -4.46 -9.01 31.56
C GLY A 127 -5.39 -9.93 32.35
N THR A 128 -6.35 -10.56 31.68
CA THR A 128 -7.23 -11.56 32.32
C THR A 128 -6.42 -12.75 32.83
N PHE A 129 -5.47 -13.25 32.02
CA PHE A 129 -4.60 -14.36 32.38
C PHE A 129 -3.67 -14.01 33.56
N HIS A 130 -3.10 -12.80 33.59
CA HIS A 130 -2.26 -12.34 34.70
C HIS A 130 -3.04 -12.21 36.03
N ASN A 131 -4.33 -11.88 35.96
CA ASN A 131 -5.20 -11.76 37.12
C ASN A 131 -5.77 -13.10 37.60
N MET A 132 -5.65 -14.17 36.81
CA MET A 132 -5.94 -15.52 37.28
C MET A 132 -4.82 -15.94 38.24
N LYS A 133 -5.09 -15.84 39.55
CA LYS A 133 -4.18 -16.37 40.58
C LYS A 133 -3.90 -17.83 40.28
N ASP A 134 -2.61 -18.21 40.30
CA ASP A 134 -2.21 -19.61 40.26
C ASP A 134 -2.99 -20.37 41.32
N CYS A 135 -3.86 -21.29 40.90
CA CYS A 135 -4.50 -22.26 41.78
C CYS A 135 -3.44 -23.24 42.30
N THR A 136 -2.48 -22.76 43.09
CA THR A 136 -1.57 -23.60 43.83
C THR A 136 -2.24 -23.87 45.17
N GLY A 137 -2.63 -25.13 45.35
CA GLY A 137 -3.64 -25.54 46.32
C GLY A 137 -3.44 -25.06 47.75
N ALA A 138 -4.53 -24.57 48.33
CA ALA A 138 -4.89 -24.81 49.70
C ALA A 138 -6.39 -25.13 49.69
N GLY A 139 -6.76 -26.27 50.24
CA GLY A 139 -8.07 -26.89 50.04
C GLY A 139 -9.22 -25.99 50.44
N ASP A 140 -10.19 -25.86 49.55
CA ASP A 140 -11.60 -25.90 49.88
C ASP A 140 -12.37 -26.28 48.61
N ALA A 141 -13.03 -27.43 48.65
CA ALA A 141 -13.67 -28.09 47.51
C ALA A 141 -14.98 -27.40 47.06
N SER A 142 -15.15 -26.10 47.31
CA SER A 142 -16.44 -25.41 47.15
C SER A 142 -16.45 -24.31 46.08
N SER A 143 -15.30 -23.84 45.58
CA SER A 143 -15.25 -22.97 44.41
C SER A 143 -14.65 -23.73 43.23
N GLN A 144 -15.52 -24.18 42.33
CA GLN A 144 -15.16 -24.70 41.01
C GLN A 144 -14.62 -23.54 40.16
N GLN A 145 -13.42 -23.08 40.49
CA GLN A 145 -12.66 -22.18 39.63
C GLN A 145 -11.93 -23.08 38.64
N ASP A 146 -12.21 -22.91 37.35
CA ASP A 146 -11.59 -23.68 36.26
C ASP A 146 -10.07 -23.45 36.26
N CYS A 147 -9.36 -24.27 37.03
CA CYS A 147 -7.90 -24.19 37.14
C CYS A 147 -7.29 -24.88 35.92
N PHE A 148 -6.60 -24.10 35.07
CA PHE A 148 -5.85 -24.64 33.94
C PHE A 148 -4.61 -25.39 34.42
N PRO A 149 -4.25 -26.53 33.79
CA PRO A 149 -3.04 -27.26 34.13
C PRO A 149 -1.80 -26.37 33.94
N SER A 150 -0.98 -26.23 35.00
CA SER A 150 0.09 -25.22 35.10
C SER A 150 1.12 -25.25 33.96
N LYS A 151 1.33 -26.42 33.33
CA LYS A 151 2.26 -26.57 32.20
C LYS A 151 1.80 -25.86 30.93
N GLY A 152 0.50 -25.76 30.68
CA GLY A 152 -0.04 -25.07 29.49
C GLY A 152 -0.20 -23.56 29.69
N ALA A 153 -0.45 -23.15 30.93
CA ALA A 153 -0.75 -21.77 31.29
C ALA A 153 0.39 -20.80 30.92
N ALA A 154 1.64 -21.12 31.27
CA ALA A 154 2.79 -20.27 30.96
C ALA A 154 3.00 -20.06 29.44
N HIS A 155 2.78 -21.09 28.64
CA HIS A 155 2.88 -21.00 27.17
C HIS A 155 1.78 -20.12 26.57
N ILE A 156 0.57 -20.17 27.11
CA ILE A 156 -0.56 -19.34 26.65
C ILE A 156 -0.33 -17.87 27.02
N GLY A 157 0.09 -17.60 28.26
CA GLY A 157 0.41 -16.24 28.72
C GLY A 157 1.53 -15.60 27.89
N THR A 158 2.62 -16.34 27.64
CA THR A 158 3.72 -15.86 26.79
C THR A 158 3.29 -15.66 25.33
N ALA A 159 2.44 -16.52 24.77
CA ALA A 159 1.87 -16.34 23.44
C ALA A 159 1.00 -15.07 23.35
N LEU A 160 0.16 -14.80 24.35
CA LEU A 160 -0.69 -13.60 24.39
C LEU A 160 0.14 -12.31 24.48
N VAL A 161 1.15 -12.27 25.35
CA VAL A 161 2.06 -11.12 25.48
C VAL A 161 2.87 -10.93 24.20
N SER A 162 3.46 -12.00 23.67
CA SER A 162 4.26 -11.94 22.43
C SER A 162 3.41 -11.51 21.24
N SER A 163 2.19 -12.04 21.12
CA SER A 163 1.23 -11.62 20.08
C SER A 163 0.86 -10.15 20.22
N THR A 164 0.71 -9.64 21.44
CA THR A 164 0.42 -8.21 21.67
C THR A 164 1.57 -7.35 21.15
N VAL A 165 2.81 -7.65 21.57
CA VAL A 165 4.01 -6.92 21.15
C VAL A 165 4.19 -6.96 19.62
N LEU A 166 4.01 -8.12 19.01
CA LEU A 166 4.14 -8.29 17.57
C LEU A 166 3.01 -7.59 16.79
N SER A 167 1.77 -7.63 17.26
CA SER A 167 0.67 -6.86 16.67
C SER A 167 0.93 -5.35 16.76
N SER A 168 1.49 -4.86 17.87
CA SER A 168 1.90 -3.45 17.98
C SER A 168 3.02 -3.11 16.99
N LEU A 169 4.05 -3.95 16.88
CA LEU A 169 5.15 -3.75 15.93
C LEU A 169 4.61 -3.70 14.49
N GLU A 170 3.73 -4.62 14.13
CA GLU A 170 3.13 -4.68 12.80
C GLU A 170 2.26 -3.46 12.50
N PHE A 171 1.50 -2.97 13.49
CA PHE A 171 0.78 -1.70 13.36
C PHE A 171 1.73 -0.54 13.03
N PHE A 172 2.85 -0.40 13.73
CA PHE A 172 3.83 0.66 13.44
C PHE A 172 4.49 0.50 12.07
N LEU A 173 4.81 -0.73 11.66
CA LEU A 173 5.34 -1.03 10.33
C LEU A 173 4.34 -0.67 9.23
N PHE A 174 3.07 -1.04 9.43
CA PHE A 174 1.99 -0.70 8.51
C PHE A 174 1.79 0.80 8.37
N ILE A 175 1.79 1.56 9.48
CA ILE A 175 1.71 3.03 9.43
C ILE A 175 2.94 3.62 8.71
N THR A 176 4.14 3.07 8.93
CA THR A 176 5.35 3.53 8.23
C THR A 176 5.27 3.25 6.73
N LEU A 177 4.77 2.08 6.33
CA LEU A 177 4.49 1.75 4.92
C LEU A 177 3.46 2.72 4.31
N CYS A 178 2.40 3.06 5.04
CA CYS A 178 1.41 4.05 4.60
C CYS A 178 2.05 5.43 4.37
N ILE A 179 2.82 5.93 5.35
CA ILE A 179 3.45 7.26 5.28
C ILE A 179 4.49 7.33 4.16
N THR A 180 5.31 6.29 4.02
CA THR A 180 6.33 6.22 2.94
C THR A 180 5.67 6.16 1.57
N SER A 181 4.59 5.37 1.41
CA SER A 181 3.80 5.33 0.18
C SER A 181 3.17 6.69 -0.16
N TYR A 182 2.73 7.43 0.86
CA TYR A 182 2.15 8.76 0.68
C TYR A 182 3.21 9.80 0.30
N ARG A 183 4.38 9.77 0.94
CA ARG A 183 5.49 10.70 0.71
C ARG A 183 6.22 10.46 -0.61
N ALA A 184 6.33 9.22 -1.06
CA ALA A 184 6.96 8.88 -2.33
C ALA A 184 6.13 9.31 -3.55
N ARG A 185 4.98 9.96 -3.34
CA ARG A 185 4.13 10.41 -4.43
C ARG A 185 4.69 11.70 -5.04
N PRO A 186 4.87 11.75 -6.38
CA PRO A 186 5.20 13.01 -7.03
C PRO A 186 4.09 14.04 -6.79
N PRO A 187 4.43 15.31 -6.54
CA PRO A 187 3.44 16.37 -6.37
C PRO A 187 2.51 16.39 -7.58
N ARG A 188 1.20 16.36 -7.31
CA ARG A 188 0.17 16.40 -8.34
C ARG A 188 0.22 17.78 -8.97
N ASN A 189 0.91 17.92 -10.10
CA ASN A 189 0.79 19.10 -10.95
C ASN A 189 -0.62 19.08 -11.56
N ASP A 190 -1.58 19.68 -10.86
CA ASP A 190 -2.95 19.89 -11.36
C ASP A 190 -2.99 20.84 -12.57
N SER A 191 -1.85 21.36 -13.01
CA SER A 191 -1.66 22.17 -14.22
C SER A 191 -1.74 21.39 -15.55
N SER A 192 -1.88 20.06 -15.54
CA SER A 192 -2.08 19.27 -16.78
C SER A 192 -3.56 19.08 -17.17
N LEU A 193 -4.50 19.67 -16.43
CA LEU A 193 -5.93 19.66 -16.77
C LEU A 193 -6.35 20.80 -17.69
N GLU A 194 -5.43 21.67 -18.09
CA GLU A 194 -5.60 22.52 -19.25
C GLU A 194 -5.35 21.67 -20.50
N ALA A 195 -6.32 20.79 -20.80
CA ALA A 195 -6.48 20.31 -22.16
C ALA A 195 -6.52 21.56 -23.04
N PRO A 196 -5.74 21.65 -24.14
CA PRO A 196 -5.86 22.77 -25.05
C PRO A 196 -7.33 22.85 -25.43
N SER A 197 -8.00 23.92 -24.99
CA SER A 197 -9.32 24.27 -25.48
C SER A 197 -9.22 24.16 -26.99
N PRO A 198 -10.10 23.40 -27.68
CA PRO A 198 -10.12 23.45 -29.13
C PRO A 198 -10.30 24.93 -29.47
N GLU A 199 -9.24 25.54 -30.00
CA GLU A 199 -9.30 26.86 -30.58
C GLU A 199 -10.53 26.84 -31.46
N SER A 200 -11.44 27.75 -31.16
CA SER A 200 -12.52 28.13 -32.02
C SER A 200 -11.98 28.24 -33.44
N ILE A 201 -12.25 27.22 -34.26
CA ILE A 201 -12.15 27.35 -35.71
C ILE A 201 -13.24 28.37 -36.04
N SER A 202 -12.85 29.64 -35.99
CA SER A 202 -13.55 30.75 -36.58
C SER A 202 -13.66 30.39 -38.05
N MET A 203 -14.83 29.90 -38.46
CA MET A 203 -15.17 29.78 -39.87
C MET A 203 -15.16 31.20 -40.45
N GLU A 204 -14.04 31.58 -41.04
CA GLU A 204 -14.00 32.71 -41.96
C GLU A 204 -14.97 32.41 -43.10
N PRO A 205 -15.95 33.30 -43.38
CA PRO A 205 -16.86 33.10 -44.49
C PRO A 205 -16.07 33.22 -45.79
N VAL A 206 -15.88 32.08 -46.47
CA VAL A 206 -15.36 32.02 -47.83
C VAL A 206 -16.27 32.86 -48.72
N SER A 207 -15.75 34.00 -49.18
CA SER A 207 -16.42 34.86 -50.15
C SER A 207 -16.42 34.16 -51.52
N THR A 208 -17.62 33.93 -52.04
CA THR A 208 -17.85 33.32 -53.35
C THR A 208 -17.38 34.24 -54.48
N PRO A 209 -16.67 33.71 -55.49
CA PRO A 209 -16.21 34.51 -56.62
C PRO A 209 -17.40 34.92 -57.50
N LYS A 210 -17.47 36.22 -57.78
CA LYS A 210 -18.45 36.85 -58.66
C LYS A 210 -18.18 36.42 -60.10
N VAL A 211 -19.03 35.55 -60.63
CA VAL A 211 -19.03 35.18 -62.06
C VAL A 211 -19.46 36.40 -62.86
N LEU A 212 -18.54 36.95 -63.65
CA LEU A 212 -18.82 37.88 -64.74
C LEU A 212 -19.22 37.06 -65.96
N SER A 213 -20.49 37.18 -66.37
CA SER A 213 -20.97 36.67 -67.65
C SER A 213 -20.70 37.70 -68.76
N PRO A 214 -20.44 37.22 -70.00
CA PRO A 214 -20.15 38.05 -71.18
C PRO A 214 -21.36 38.80 -71.75
#